data_AF-A0A8J7U9V7-F1
#
_entry.id   AF-A0A8J7U9V7-F1
#
_cell.length_a   1.000
_cell.length_b   1.000
_cell.length_c   1.000
_cell.angle_alpha   90.00
_cell.angle_beta   90.00
_cell.angle_gamma   90.00
#
_symmetry.space_group_name_H-M   'P 1'
#
loop_
_entity.id
_entity.type
_entity.pdbx_description
1 polymer ?
#
loop_
_entity_poly.entity_id
_entity_poly.type
_entity_poly.pdbx_seq_one_letter_code
_entity_poly.pdbx_strand_id
1 'polypeptide(L)'
;MDASSGLDFRIEMPNMRAPISFIVDDSAPCINPLYYYRAQVGPSTPEYYSETKGIPNDFLLEFVEVVAEYGVKGKFTVIPFPAGLGSVETWLQGYSVSEMREWLDIVRKNLLGNFDITPEMLTHTLALNLETNSTIPSAEQEDWHKKQNFDTLVPYISRALEILRDAGLSPNGVTSPGAFGYTIEGDYARAVLEAEKRVNGRKVAWYFLHTEEESKIVMPRLMYMDRWKGEAVVSMVSCNDDWIWETMTKEVRSKWSEELVSAYADKYVSSDGRSGRLVEVLDAGSYVAFHTHWNSMFSNGAKIGLRVMREVFGRIDSLLGSRVQWMKFSDVAMLTAASASLNVKAAEKGGGLVLELDTPFPCRNLTVSFRREEKVKEAFLSRSGKRSDEIPISEAGDGIGRLDSNTWTQRNGRVYVCVDLSKGNEVRFVTS
;
A
#
# COMPACT_ATOMS: atom_id res chain seq x y z
N MET A 1 -22.06 28.76 -7.68
CA MET A 1 -22.61 28.38 -8.99
C MET A 1 -21.46 28.46 -9.97
N ASP A 2 -20.67 27.39 -10.06
CA ASP A 2 -19.52 27.32 -10.95
C ASP A 2 -19.94 26.61 -12.23
N ALA A 3 -19.72 27.26 -13.35
CA ALA A 3 -19.99 26.72 -14.68
C ALA A 3 -19.02 25.56 -14.97
N SER A 4 -19.38 24.35 -14.55
CA SER A 4 -18.94 23.13 -15.23
C SER A 4 -19.64 23.09 -16.59
N SER A 5 -19.13 23.86 -17.55
CA SER A 5 -19.63 23.84 -18.92
C SER A 5 -19.34 22.47 -19.56
N GLY A 6 -20.30 21.55 -19.49
CA GLY A 6 -20.63 20.56 -20.53
C GLY A 6 -19.61 19.48 -20.92
N LEU A 7 -18.40 19.45 -20.36
CA LEU A 7 -17.38 18.47 -20.72
C LEU A 7 -17.63 17.13 -20.01
N ASP A 8 -17.81 16.02 -20.75
CA ASP A 8 -17.92 14.64 -20.21
C ASP A 8 -16.57 14.19 -19.63
N PHE A 9 -16.22 14.72 -18.46
CA PHE A 9 -14.97 14.52 -17.77
C PHE A 9 -15.02 13.30 -16.85
N ARG A 10 -13.95 12.51 -16.82
CA ARG A 10 -13.79 11.37 -15.89
C ARG A 10 -12.37 11.33 -15.34
N ILE A 11 -12.26 10.92 -14.09
CA ILE A 11 -10.99 10.45 -13.51
C ILE A 11 -10.88 8.98 -13.88
N GLU A 12 -9.76 8.60 -14.48
CA GLU A 12 -9.47 7.25 -14.92
C GLU A 12 -8.48 6.58 -13.96
N MET A 13 -8.36 5.25 -14.06
CA MET A 13 -7.27 4.55 -13.40
C MET A 13 -5.91 5.12 -13.85
N PRO A 14 -4.92 5.21 -12.95
CA PRO A 14 -3.62 5.79 -13.28
C PRO A 14 -3.01 5.02 -14.46
N ASN A 15 -2.43 5.73 -15.42
CA ASN A 15 -1.83 5.13 -16.61
C ASN A 15 -2.79 4.23 -17.42
N MET A 16 -4.10 4.34 -17.19
CA MET A 16 -5.13 3.40 -17.67
C MET A 16 -4.90 1.92 -17.28
N ARG A 17 -4.27 1.69 -16.13
CA ARG A 17 -4.05 0.35 -15.57
C ARG A 17 -4.50 0.32 -14.12
N ALA A 18 -5.10 -0.80 -13.70
CA ALA A 18 -5.52 -0.98 -12.32
C ALA A 18 -4.28 -0.95 -11.41
N PRO A 19 -4.26 -0.12 -10.36
CA PRO A 19 -3.19 -0.21 -9.38
C PRO A 19 -3.27 -1.55 -8.64
N ILE A 20 -2.12 -2.17 -8.41
CA ILE A 20 -1.97 -3.39 -7.61
C ILE A 20 -0.89 -3.18 -6.55
N SER A 21 -1.14 -3.67 -5.34
CA SER A 21 -0.20 -3.57 -4.21
C SER A 21 -0.27 -4.78 -3.30
N PHE A 22 0.90 -5.22 -2.82
CA PHE A 22 1.03 -6.36 -1.92
C PHE A 22 1.33 -5.92 -0.48
N ILE A 23 0.66 -6.55 0.48
CA ILE A 23 0.82 -6.30 1.91
C ILE A 23 1.53 -7.49 2.56
N VAL A 24 2.60 -7.20 3.30
CA VAL A 24 3.29 -8.16 4.16
C VAL A 24 3.23 -7.69 5.61
N ASP A 25 2.54 -8.47 6.44
CA ASP A 25 2.32 -8.19 7.87
C ASP A 25 3.19 -9.06 8.77
N ASP A 26 3.30 -8.68 10.05
CA ASP A 26 4.00 -9.43 11.10
C ASP A 26 5.53 -9.56 10.93
N SER A 27 6.18 -8.86 10.01
CA SER A 27 7.63 -8.97 9.86
C SER A 27 8.39 -8.29 11.00
N ALA A 28 9.35 -9.01 11.57
CA ALA A 28 10.26 -8.55 12.61
C ALA A 28 11.65 -9.20 12.47
N PRO A 29 12.73 -8.54 12.90
CA PRO A 29 14.06 -9.14 12.89
C PRO A 29 14.15 -10.29 13.92
N CYS A 30 14.74 -11.41 13.49
CA CYS A 30 15.15 -12.57 14.30
C CYS A 30 14.04 -13.37 15.02
N ILE A 31 12.84 -12.82 15.20
CA ILE A 31 11.76 -13.49 15.94
C ILE A 31 10.65 -13.97 15.02
N ASN A 32 9.91 -14.97 15.48
CA ASN A 32 8.58 -15.28 14.97
C ASN A 32 7.56 -14.63 15.93
N PRO A 33 6.85 -13.55 15.54
CA PRO A 33 5.91 -12.88 16.46
C PRO A 33 4.83 -13.80 17.02
N LEU A 34 4.35 -14.78 16.27
CA LEU A 34 3.32 -15.72 16.73
C LEU A 34 3.78 -16.58 17.91
N TYR A 35 5.07 -16.93 17.98
CA TYR A 35 5.64 -17.63 19.14
C TYR A 35 5.45 -16.81 20.42
N TYR A 36 5.75 -15.51 20.35
CA TYR A 36 5.67 -14.60 21.47
C TYR A 36 4.24 -14.20 21.80
N TYR A 37 3.41 -14.02 20.78
CA TYR A 37 1.98 -13.78 20.96
C TYR A 37 1.34 -14.91 21.77
N ARG A 38 1.59 -16.17 21.40
CA ARG A 38 1.14 -17.33 22.18
C ARG A 38 1.69 -17.34 23.60
N ALA A 39 2.98 -17.04 23.77
CA ALA A 39 3.65 -17.08 25.07
C ALA A 39 3.18 -15.96 26.03
N GLN A 40 2.81 -14.78 25.52
CA GLN A 40 2.53 -13.59 26.32
C GLN A 40 1.03 -13.28 26.42
N VAL A 41 0.28 -13.46 25.34
CA VAL A 41 -1.16 -13.13 25.28
C VAL A 41 -2.02 -14.32 25.69
N GLY A 42 -1.67 -15.54 25.29
CA GLY A 42 -2.23 -16.74 25.90
C GLY A 42 -2.31 -18.01 25.04
N PRO A 43 -2.60 -19.16 25.69
CA PRO A 43 -2.57 -20.50 25.08
C PRO A 43 -3.80 -20.83 24.23
N SER A 44 -4.82 -19.97 24.17
CA SER A 44 -6.00 -20.12 23.29
C SER A 44 -5.64 -20.05 21.80
N THR A 45 -4.44 -19.56 21.49
CA THR A 45 -3.86 -19.61 20.14
C THR A 45 -3.52 -21.04 19.71
N PRO A 46 -3.26 -21.29 18.42
CA PRO A 46 -2.86 -22.62 17.95
C PRO A 46 -1.50 -23.07 18.51
N GLU A 47 -1.37 -24.37 18.78
CA GLU A 47 -0.13 -24.95 19.33
C GLU A 47 1.07 -24.80 18.38
N TYR A 48 0.84 -24.86 17.07
CA TYR A 48 1.90 -24.77 16.06
C TYR A 48 2.61 -23.40 16.02
N TYR A 49 2.09 -22.38 16.71
CA TYR A 49 2.79 -21.09 16.88
C TYR A 49 4.06 -21.23 17.74
N SER A 50 4.13 -22.24 18.60
CA SER A 50 5.31 -22.47 19.45
C SER A 50 6.43 -23.25 18.74
N GLU A 51 6.24 -23.68 17.49
CA GLU A 51 7.21 -24.55 16.81
C GLU A 51 8.49 -23.85 16.39
N THR A 52 8.40 -22.58 16.00
CA THR A 52 9.58 -21.79 15.58
C THR A 52 9.62 -20.49 16.36
N LYS A 53 10.70 -20.28 17.11
CA LYS A 53 10.90 -19.06 17.93
C LYS A 53 11.41 -17.87 17.10
N GLY A 54 12.12 -18.15 16.01
CA GLY A 54 12.77 -17.16 15.17
C GLY A 54 12.60 -17.45 13.69
N ILE A 55 12.63 -16.39 12.88
CA ILE A 55 12.64 -16.46 11.43
C ILE A 55 14.01 -15.95 10.96
N PRO A 56 14.81 -16.80 10.30
CA PRO A 56 16.19 -16.47 9.93
C PRO A 56 16.30 -15.49 8.75
N ASN A 57 17.45 -14.81 8.65
CA ASN A 57 17.72 -13.80 7.61
C ASN A 57 17.76 -14.39 6.20
N ASP A 58 18.08 -15.68 6.03
CA ASP A 58 18.05 -16.35 4.71
C ASP A 58 16.64 -16.36 4.11
N PHE A 59 15.60 -16.44 4.94
CA PHE A 59 14.22 -16.31 4.47
C PHE A 59 13.93 -14.89 3.97
N LEU A 60 14.44 -13.85 4.65
CA LEU A 60 14.32 -12.48 4.17
C LEU A 60 15.06 -12.30 2.83
N LEU A 61 16.25 -12.88 2.67
CA LEU A 61 16.99 -12.86 1.41
C LEU A 61 16.20 -13.49 0.26
N GLU A 62 15.61 -14.66 0.49
CA GLU A 62 14.77 -15.34 -0.50
C GLU A 62 13.51 -14.52 -0.85
N PHE A 63 12.87 -13.91 0.15
CA PHE A 63 11.75 -13.01 -0.06
C PHE A 63 12.12 -11.82 -0.94
N VAL A 64 13.23 -11.13 -0.64
CA VAL A 64 13.65 -9.95 -1.43
C VAL A 64 13.97 -10.32 -2.89
N GLU A 65 14.55 -11.51 -3.12
CA GLU A 65 14.80 -12.02 -4.47
C GLU A 65 13.48 -12.22 -5.23
N VAL A 66 12.49 -12.87 -4.61
CA VAL A 66 11.18 -13.13 -5.23
C VAL A 66 10.46 -11.83 -5.57
N VAL A 67 10.37 -10.86 -4.64
CA VAL A 67 9.65 -9.60 -4.95
C VAL A 67 10.39 -8.74 -5.96
N ALA A 68 11.72 -8.80 -6.00
CA ALA A 68 12.52 -8.09 -7.00
C ALA A 68 12.35 -8.68 -8.40
N GLU A 69 12.25 -10.01 -8.53
CA GLU A 69 12.06 -10.72 -9.80
C GLU A 69 10.83 -10.21 -10.56
N TYR A 70 9.72 -9.95 -9.86
CA TYR A 70 8.45 -9.52 -10.47
C TYR A 70 8.15 -8.02 -10.28
N GLY A 71 9.10 -7.25 -9.73
CA GLY A 71 8.94 -5.81 -9.49
C GLY A 71 7.76 -5.47 -8.56
N VAL A 72 7.44 -6.35 -7.61
CA VAL A 72 6.30 -6.22 -6.69
C VAL A 72 6.47 -4.96 -5.85
N LYS A 73 5.37 -4.23 -5.65
CA LYS A 73 5.31 -3.06 -4.77
C LYS A 73 4.15 -3.17 -3.80
N GLY A 74 4.25 -2.43 -2.70
CA GLY A 74 3.18 -2.32 -1.72
C GLY A 74 3.71 -1.87 -0.37
N LYS A 75 3.43 -2.61 0.70
CA LYS A 75 3.94 -2.32 2.04
C LYS A 75 4.47 -3.54 2.78
N PHE A 76 5.44 -3.29 3.63
CA PHE A 76 6.12 -4.29 4.46
C PHE A 76 6.17 -3.78 5.90
N THR A 77 5.55 -4.52 6.82
CA THR A 77 5.60 -4.18 8.23
C THR A 77 7.03 -4.30 8.76
N VAL A 78 7.42 -3.43 9.68
CA VAL A 78 8.48 -3.76 10.64
C VAL A 78 7.92 -3.49 12.03
N ILE A 79 7.76 -4.54 12.85
CA ILE A 79 7.32 -4.35 14.23
C ILE A 79 8.43 -3.58 14.99
N PRO A 80 8.16 -2.38 15.52
CA PRO A 80 9.20 -1.51 16.06
C PRO A 80 9.78 -1.97 17.40
N PHE A 81 8.97 -2.55 18.28
CA PHE A 81 9.35 -3.03 19.61
C PHE A 81 8.86 -4.47 19.81
N PRO A 82 9.31 -5.40 18.95
CA PRO A 82 8.69 -6.72 18.80
C PRO A 82 8.67 -7.50 20.12
N ALA A 83 7.47 -7.98 20.48
CA ALA A 83 7.21 -8.77 21.68
C ALA A 83 7.63 -8.11 23.02
N GLY A 84 7.82 -6.79 23.04
CA GLY A 84 8.31 -6.11 24.25
C GLY A 84 9.78 -6.41 24.58
N LEU A 85 10.56 -6.96 23.65
CA LEU A 85 11.94 -7.41 23.91
C LEU A 85 12.99 -6.31 23.74
N GLY A 86 12.62 -5.20 23.13
CA GLY A 86 13.51 -4.09 22.80
C GLY A 86 13.07 -3.43 21.50
N SER A 87 13.49 -2.18 21.30
CA SER A 87 13.30 -1.47 20.04
C SER A 87 14.23 -2.05 18.96
N VAL A 88 13.79 -2.13 17.71
CA VAL A 88 14.66 -2.50 16.57
C VAL A 88 15.80 -1.50 16.36
N GLU A 89 15.67 -0.28 16.90
CA GLU A 89 16.75 0.72 16.97
C GLU A 89 17.86 0.33 17.96
N THR A 90 17.47 -0.25 19.11
CA THR A 90 18.37 -0.51 20.26
C THR A 90 18.60 -2.00 20.51
N TRP A 91 18.14 -2.85 19.60
CA TRP A 91 18.26 -4.30 19.60
C TRP A 91 17.37 -5.02 20.62
N LEU A 92 16.93 -6.23 20.25
CA LEU A 92 16.09 -7.10 21.07
C LEU A 92 16.94 -7.85 22.09
N GLN A 93 16.45 -7.94 23.32
CA GLN A 93 17.07 -8.72 24.38
C GLN A 93 17.09 -10.22 24.03
N GLY A 94 18.27 -10.84 24.17
CA GLY A 94 18.44 -12.28 23.95
C GLY A 94 18.64 -12.69 22.49
N TYR A 95 18.80 -11.73 21.57
CA TYR A 95 19.04 -11.97 20.15
C TYR A 95 20.36 -11.36 19.67
N SER A 96 20.88 -11.88 18.55
CA SER A 96 22.15 -11.44 17.98
C SER A 96 22.04 -10.05 17.38
N VAL A 97 22.84 -9.11 17.88
CA VAL A 97 22.95 -7.75 17.33
C VAL A 97 23.43 -7.77 15.88
N SER A 98 24.32 -8.69 15.51
CA SER A 98 24.79 -8.76 14.12
C SER A 98 23.70 -9.23 13.16
N GLU A 99 22.89 -10.22 13.56
CA GLU A 99 21.78 -10.71 12.74
C GLU A 99 20.69 -9.64 12.59
N MET A 100 20.36 -8.90 13.66
CA MET A 100 19.40 -7.80 13.59
C MET A 100 19.87 -6.66 12.68
N ARG A 101 21.16 -6.31 12.74
CA ARG A 101 21.75 -5.30 11.85
C ARG A 101 21.69 -5.74 10.40
N GLU A 102 22.08 -6.98 10.11
CA GLU A 102 22.00 -7.55 8.77
C GLU A 102 20.56 -7.54 8.25
N TRP A 103 19.58 -7.94 9.08
CA TRP A 103 18.16 -7.90 8.71
C TRP A 103 17.72 -6.49 8.30
N LEU A 104 18.02 -5.48 9.12
CA LEU A 104 17.70 -4.08 8.81
C LEU A 104 18.40 -3.60 7.54
N ASP A 105 19.66 -3.97 7.34
CA ASP A 105 20.42 -3.59 6.14
C ASP A 105 19.81 -4.22 4.87
N ILE A 106 19.33 -5.46 4.94
CA ILE A 106 18.61 -6.11 3.84
C ILE A 106 17.32 -5.34 3.53
N VAL A 107 16.52 -4.98 4.54
CA VAL A 107 15.28 -4.21 4.33
C VAL A 107 15.58 -2.84 3.72
N ARG A 108 16.54 -2.09 4.28
CA ARG A 108 16.93 -0.77 3.80
C ARG A 108 17.37 -0.81 2.34
N LYS A 109 18.21 -1.78 1.99
CA LYS A 109 18.81 -1.88 0.66
C LYS A 109 17.82 -2.36 -0.40
N ASN A 110 16.97 -3.33 -0.06
CA ASN A 110 16.22 -4.09 -1.07
C ASN A 110 14.72 -3.77 -1.09
N LEU A 111 14.13 -3.30 0.02
CA LEU A 111 12.69 -3.10 0.11
C LEU A 111 12.25 -1.63 -0.01
N LEU A 112 13.02 -0.66 0.50
CA LEU A 112 12.61 0.75 0.50
C LEU A 112 12.29 1.33 -0.89
N GLY A 113 12.87 0.77 -1.96
CA GLY A 113 12.58 1.17 -3.34
C GLY A 113 11.16 0.82 -3.80
N ASN A 114 10.63 -0.31 -3.33
CA ASN A 114 9.39 -0.91 -3.83
C ASN A 114 8.28 -1.02 -2.79
N PHE A 115 8.62 -0.99 -1.51
CA PHE A 115 7.68 -1.09 -0.40
C PHE A 115 7.71 0.17 0.45
N ASP A 116 6.53 0.58 0.92
CA ASP A 116 6.42 1.46 2.08
C ASP A 116 6.66 0.64 3.34
N ILE A 117 7.47 1.15 4.26
CA ILE A 117 7.64 0.53 5.58
C ILE A 117 6.62 1.11 6.54
N THR A 118 5.94 0.25 7.28
CA THR A 118 4.94 0.66 8.27
C THR A 118 5.23 0.02 9.62
N PRO A 119 5.05 0.72 10.75
CA PRO A 119 4.92 0.04 12.01
C PRO A 119 3.59 -0.72 12.04
N GLU A 120 3.59 -1.89 12.67
CA GLU A 120 2.38 -2.61 13.04
C GLU A 120 2.13 -2.44 14.53
N MET A 121 1.86 -1.17 14.86
CA MET A 121 1.96 -0.58 16.20
C MET A 121 3.32 -0.83 16.85
N LEU A 122 3.41 -1.07 18.17
CA LEU A 122 4.70 -1.17 18.85
C LEU A 122 5.15 -2.61 19.02
N THR A 123 4.33 -3.48 19.62
CA THR A 123 4.82 -4.78 20.13
C THR A 123 4.21 -5.99 19.46
N HIS A 124 3.05 -5.81 18.83
CA HIS A 124 2.25 -6.89 18.23
C HIS A 124 1.89 -8.00 19.24
N THR A 125 1.84 -7.65 20.53
CA THR A 125 1.62 -8.61 21.63
C THR A 125 0.92 -7.89 22.79
N LEU A 126 1.66 -7.51 23.82
CA LEU A 126 1.21 -6.74 24.98
C LEU A 126 1.57 -5.27 24.80
N ALA A 127 0.65 -4.36 25.09
CA ALA A 127 0.86 -2.93 24.91
C ALA A 127 2.09 -2.42 25.69
N LEU A 128 2.73 -1.37 25.18
CA LEU A 128 3.94 -0.79 25.78
C LEU A 128 3.58 0.42 26.65
N ASN A 129 4.12 0.50 27.86
CA ASN A 129 4.14 1.76 28.60
C ASN A 129 5.31 2.63 28.07
N LEU A 130 4.98 3.78 27.49
CA LEU A 130 5.97 4.66 26.83
C LEU A 130 6.96 5.33 27.80
N GLU A 131 6.61 5.48 29.07
CA GLU A 131 7.49 6.11 30.07
C GLU A 131 8.56 5.14 30.57
N THR A 132 8.19 3.86 30.72
CA THR A 132 9.04 2.83 31.32
C THR A 132 9.66 1.88 30.29
N ASN A 133 9.22 1.95 29.02
CA ASN A 133 9.54 0.98 27.96
C ASN A 133 9.30 -0.48 28.38
N SER A 134 8.29 -0.71 29.21
CA SER A 134 7.92 -2.04 29.71
C SER A 134 6.53 -2.42 29.23
N THR A 135 6.31 -3.69 28.93
CA THR A 135 4.98 -4.19 28.55
C THR A 135 4.02 -4.12 29.74
N ILE A 136 2.78 -3.74 29.47
CA ILE A 136 1.68 -3.83 30.43
C ILE A 136 0.84 -5.07 30.15
N PRO A 137 0.18 -5.68 31.17
CA PRO A 137 -0.60 -6.91 31.00
C PRO A 137 -1.96 -6.62 30.34
N SER A 138 -1.93 -6.09 29.12
CA SER A 138 -3.07 -5.80 28.27
C SER A 138 -2.64 -6.02 26.83
N ALA A 139 -3.30 -6.94 26.12
CA ALA A 139 -2.99 -7.22 24.72
C ALA A 139 -3.17 -5.95 23.88
N GLU A 140 -2.16 -5.60 23.08
CA GLU A 140 -2.12 -4.36 22.28
C GLU A 140 -3.29 -4.32 21.30
N GLN A 141 -3.48 -5.41 20.56
CA GLN A 141 -4.48 -5.53 19.49
C GLN A 141 -5.85 -6.05 19.95
N GLU A 142 -5.99 -6.65 21.14
CA GLU A 142 -7.27 -7.20 21.61
C GLU A 142 -7.94 -6.34 22.67
N ASP A 143 -7.17 -5.67 23.54
CA ASP A 143 -7.73 -5.08 24.77
C ASP A 143 -7.33 -3.61 24.97
N TRP A 144 -6.05 -3.30 24.79
CA TRP A 144 -5.51 -2.00 25.16
C TRP A 144 -6.07 -0.90 24.25
N HIS A 145 -6.05 -1.12 22.93
CA HIS A 145 -6.48 -0.12 21.95
C HIS A 145 -7.93 0.34 22.15
N LYS A 146 -8.82 -0.55 22.64
CA LYS A 146 -10.25 -0.29 22.85
C LYS A 146 -10.51 0.78 23.92
N LYS A 147 -9.52 1.03 24.78
CA LYS A 147 -9.59 1.97 25.90
C LYS A 147 -8.90 3.30 25.61
N GLN A 148 -8.38 3.46 24.38
CA GLN A 148 -7.63 4.64 23.96
C GLN A 148 -8.53 5.63 23.22
N ASN A 149 -7.98 6.83 23.03
CA ASN A 149 -8.57 7.95 22.29
C ASN A 149 -7.47 8.67 21.49
N PHE A 150 -7.85 9.72 20.76
CA PHE A 150 -6.90 10.55 20.00
C PHE A 150 -5.64 10.95 20.81
N ASP A 151 -5.79 11.51 22.00
CA ASP A 151 -4.66 12.04 22.79
C ASP A 151 -3.67 10.97 23.25
N THR A 152 -4.16 9.76 23.51
CA THR A 152 -3.33 8.60 23.90
C THR A 152 -2.73 7.88 22.69
N LEU A 153 -3.43 7.83 21.56
CA LEU A 153 -2.96 7.16 20.34
C LEU A 153 -1.86 7.95 19.63
N VAL A 154 -1.95 9.29 19.60
CA VAL A 154 -0.94 10.11 18.94
C VAL A 154 0.48 9.84 19.45
N PRO A 155 0.81 9.91 20.75
CA PRO A 155 2.15 9.62 21.24
C PRO A 155 2.55 8.15 21.02
N TYR A 156 1.61 7.21 21.11
CA TYR A 156 1.87 5.79 20.88
C TYR A 156 2.27 5.48 19.44
N ILE A 157 1.50 6.00 18.47
CA ILE A 157 1.80 5.87 17.05
C ILE A 157 3.06 6.66 16.68
N SER A 158 3.25 7.86 17.27
CA SER A 158 4.47 8.65 17.06
C SER A 158 5.70 7.88 17.48
N ARG A 159 5.68 7.21 18.63
CA ARG A 159 6.80 6.38 19.08
C ARG A 159 7.11 5.24 18.11
N ALA A 160 6.09 4.60 17.56
CA ALA A 160 6.24 3.53 16.58
C ALA A 160 6.93 4.04 15.30
N LEU A 161 6.50 5.20 14.80
CA LEU A 161 7.11 5.85 13.63
C LEU A 161 8.54 6.32 13.91
N GLU A 162 8.80 6.91 15.08
CA GLU A 162 10.14 7.37 15.50
C GLU A 162 11.14 6.23 15.52
N ILE A 163 10.80 5.10 16.13
CA ILE A 163 11.69 3.93 16.18
C ILE A 163 12.08 3.49 14.76
N LEU A 164 11.13 3.39 13.83
CA LEU A 164 11.45 2.97 12.46
C LEU A 164 12.22 4.04 11.68
N ARG A 165 11.91 5.33 11.90
CA ARG A 165 12.66 6.45 11.30
C ARG A 165 14.11 6.43 11.78
N ASP A 166 14.33 6.26 13.07
CA ASP A 166 15.65 6.29 13.70
C ASP A 166 16.43 5.00 13.37
N ALA A 167 15.73 3.90 13.08
CA ALA A 167 16.28 2.72 12.42
C ALA A 167 16.49 2.90 10.89
N GLY A 168 16.34 4.10 10.33
CA GLY A 168 16.64 4.38 8.91
C GLY A 168 15.68 3.75 7.90
N LEU A 169 14.43 3.47 8.31
CA LEU A 169 13.42 2.81 7.46
C LEU A 169 12.38 3.77 6.87
N SER A 170 12.40 5.05 7.26
CA SER A 170 11.55 6.13 6.72
C SER A 170 10.07 5.75 6.57
N PRO A 171 9.36 5.43 7.68
CA PRO A 171 7.97 5.00 7.61
C PRO A 171 7.07 6.11 7.05
N ASN A 172 5.97 5.73 6.40
CA ASN A 172 5.07 6.71 5.76
C ASN A 172 3.58 6.35 5.77
N GLY A 173 3.21 5.39 6.62
CA GLY A 173 1.88 4.91 6.91
C GLY A 173 1.94 3.95 8.09
N VAL A 174 0.81 3.40 8.51
CA VAL A 174 0.76 2.44 9.64
C VAL A 174 -0.06 1.20 9.33
N THR A 175 0.25 0.11 10.03
CA THR A 175 -0.51 -1.14 9.98
C THR A 175 -1.17 -1.38 11.33
N SER A 176 -2.43 -1.79 11.29
CA SER A 176 -3.16 -2.16 12.49
C SER A 176 -2.93 -3.65 12.78
N PRO A 177 -2.30 -4.02 13.91
CA PRO A 177 -2.26 -5.43 14.32
C PRO A 177 -3.68 -5.87 14.66
N GLY A 178 -4.16 -6.93 14.02
CA GLY A 178 -5.53 -7.43 14.18
C GLY A 178 -6.57 -6.32 14.06
N ALA A 179 -7.36 -6.11 15.11
CA ALA A 179 -8.44 -5.12 15.15
C ALA A 179 -8.04 -3.75 15.73
N PHE A 180 -6.74 -3.44 15.83
CA PHE A 180 -6.26 -2.21 16.47
C PHE A 180 -6.90 -0.97 15.83
N GLY A 181 -7.58 -0.16 16.65
CA GLY A 181 -8.24 1.07 16.20
C GLY A 181 -9.64 0.87 15.59
N TYR A 182 -10.10 -0.36 15.34
CA TYR A 182 -11.39 -0.66 14.69
C TYR A 182 -12.58 0.00 15.40
N THR A 183 -12.67 -0.11 16.72
CA THR A 183 -13.80 0.43 17.50
C THR A 183 -13.79 1.95 17.67
N ILE A 184 -12.69 2.61 17.27
CA ILE A 184 -12.44 4.05 17.43
C ILE A 184 -11.84 4.65 16.15
N GLU A 185 -12.21 4.11 14.98
CA GLU A 185 -11.50 4.35 13.72
C GLU A 185 -11.42 5.84 13.33
N GLY A 186 -12.41 6.65 13.71
CA GLY A 186 -12.38 8.11 13.51
C GLY A 186 -11.24 8.78 14.27
N ASP A 187 -11.10 8.50 15.57
CA ASP A 187 -10.00 9.01 16.39
C ASP A 187 -8.66 8.43 15.95
N TYR A 188 -8.63 7.13 15.62
CA TYR A 188 -7.45 6.46 15.10
C TYR A 188 -6.93 7.10 13.81
N ALA A 189 -7.81 7.31 12.81
CA ALA A 189 -7.44 7.95 11.55
C ALA A 189 -6.84 9.35 11.77
N ARG A 190 -7.43 10.13 12.68
CA ARG A 190 -6.91 11.47 13.03
C ARG A 190 -5.59 11.39 13.79
N ALA A 191 -5.42 10.42 14.68
CA ALA A 191 -4.19 10.21 15.43
C ALA A 191 -3.03 9.80 14.50
N VAL A 192 -3.30 8.95 13.50
CA VAL A 192 -2.32 8.56 12.47
C VAL A 192 -1.82 9.79 11.70
N LEU A 193 -2.72 10.67 11.25
CA LEU A 193 -2.33 11.91 10.58
C LEU A 193 -1.45 12.80 11.46
N GLU A 194 -1.88 13.01 12.71
CA GLU A 194 -1.17 13.88 13.63
C GLU A 194 0.23 13.32 13.98
N ALA A 195 0.35 12.01 14.15
CA ALA A 195 1.63 11.34 14.36
C ALA A 195 2.56 11.47 13.13
N GLU A 196 2.06 11.19 11.92
CA GLU A 196 2.82 11.36 10.67
C GLU A 196 3.30 12.80 10.47
N LYS A 197 2.47 13.79 10.82
CA LYS A 197 2.87 15.19 10.78
C LYS A 197 4.00 15.50 11.76
N ARG A 198 3.91 15.02 13.00
CA ARG A 198 4.92 15.27 14.05
C ARG A 198 6.26 14.62 13.72
N VAL A 199 6.24 13.38 13.25
CA VAL A 199 7.44 12.56 13.09
C VAL A 199 8.09 12.75 11.72
N ASN A 200 7.28 12.80 10.66
CA ASN A 200 7.73 12.77 9.27
C ASN A 200 7.36 14.03 8.47
N GLY A 201 6.60 14.97 9.04
CA GLY A 201 6.15 16.18 8.34
C GLY A 201 5.17 15.91 7.20
N ARG A 202 4.56 14.71 7.15
CA ARG A 202 3.65 14.31 6.06
C ARG A 202 2.23 14.75 6.36
N LYS A 203 1.58 15.36 5.39
CA LYS A 203 0.17 15.81 5.50
C LYS A 203 -0.84 14.83 4.94
N VAL A 204 -0.38 13.86 4.15
CA VAL A 204 -1.20 12.73 3.72
C VAL A 204 -0.69 11.51 4.45
N ALA A 205 -1.56 10.93 5.26
CA ALA A 205 -1.31 9.71 5.99
C ALA A 205 -2.21 8.58 5.45
N TRP A 206 -1.82 7.36 5.72
CA TRP A 206 -2.62 6.19 5.35
C TRP A 206 -2.39 5.06 6.34
N TYR A 207 -3.35 4.14 6.40
CA TYR A 207 -3.24 2.95 7.23
C TYR A 207 -3.91 1.73 6.60
N PHE A 208 -3.45 0.54 7.00
CA PHE A 208 -4.13 -0.72 6.74
C PHE A 208 -4.85 -1.20 8.01
N LEU A 209 -6.10 -1.65 7.86
CA LEU A 209 -6.94 -2.16 8.97
C LEU A 209 -8.00 -3.16 8.48
N HIS A 210 -8.55 -2.98 7.27
CA HIS A 210 -9.73 -3.73 6.83
C HIS A 210 -9.41 -4.69 5.69
N THR A 211 -10.07 -5.83 5.74
CA THR A 211 -10.23 -6.77 4.61
C THR A 211 -11.66 -6.68 4.08
N GLU A 212 -11.82 -6.94 2.78
CA GLU A 212 -13.12 -7.00 2.10
C GLU A 212 -13.10 -8.18 1.12
N GLU A 213 -13.63 -9.31 1.57
CA GLU A 213 -13.51 -10.60 0.90
C GLU A 213 -14.62 -10.86 -0.12
N GLU A 214 -15.75 -10.16 0.01
CA GLU A 214 -16.95 -10.46 -0.77
C GLU A 214 -17.14 -9.45 -1.91
N SER A 215 -16.99 -8.16 -1.64
CA SER A 215 -17.24 -7.10 -2.64
C SER A 215 -16.29 -7.22 -3.83
N LYS A 216 -16.82 -7.09 -5.05
CA LYS A 216 -15.98 -7.02 -6.26
C LYS A 216 -15.31 -5.66 -6.44
N ILE A 217 -15.84 -4.61 -5.81
CA ILE A 217 -15.28 -3.25 -5.87
C ILE A 217 -14.74 -2.92 -4.49
N VAL A 218 -13.42 -2.88 -4.37
CA VAL A 218 -12.64 -2.63 -3.15
C VAL A 218 -11.72 -1.44 -3.42
N MET A 219 -12.17 -0.24 -3.01
CA MET A 219 -11.42 1.00 -3.21
C MET A 219 -10.82 1.49 -1.89
N PRO A 220 -9.67 2.18 -1.91
CA PRO A 220 -9.19 2.93 -0.76
C PRO A 220 -10.26 3.89 -0.24
N ARG A 221 -10.41 3.99 1.07
CA ARG A 221 -11.46 4.81 1.71
C ARG A 221 -10.87 6.10 2.23
N LEU A 222 -11.41 7.24 1.81
CA LEU A 222 -11.00 8.55 2.32
C LEU A 222 -11.65 8.79 3.69
N MET A 223 -10.85 8.71 4.74
CA MET A 223 -11.32 8.78 6.13
C MET A 223 -11.33 10.21 6.68
N TYR A 224 -10.45 11.06 6.17
CA TYR A 224 -10.38 12.47 6.52
C TYR A 224 -9.83 13.29 5.36
N MET A 225 -10.31 14.52 5.19
CA MET A 225 -9.86 15.45 4.18
C MET A 225 -10.03 16.90 4.66
N ASP A 226 -8.96 17.68 4.58
CA ASP A 226 -8.98 19.14 4.70
C ASP A 226 -8.18 19.73 3.53
N ARG A 227 -8.91 20.15 2.49
CA ARG A 227 -8.34 20.71 1.26
C ARG A 227 -7.54 21.99 1.51
N TRP A 228 -7.94 22.80 2.49
CA TRP A 228 -7.28 24.08 2.78
C TRP A 228 -5.92 23.87 3.44
N LYS A 229 -5.81 22.87 4.31
CA LYS A 229 -4.53 22.50 4.93
C LYS A 229 -3.68 21.57 4.05
N GLY A 230 -4.29 20.97 3.03
CA GLY A 230 -3.68 19.92 2.21
C GLY A 230 -3.47 18.65 3.03
N GLU A 231 -4.42 18.31 3.89
CA GLU A 231 -4.35 17.15 4.79
C GLU A 231 -5.36 16.08 4.37
N ALA A 232 -4.96 14.81 4.40
CA ALA A 232 -5.84 13.69 4.10
C ALA A 232 -5.42 12.41 4.85
N VAL A 233 -6.40 11.53 5.09
CA VAL A 233 -6.15 10.18 5.61
C VAL A 233 -6.88 9.16 4.75
N VAL A 234 -6.15 8.14 4.29
CA VAL A 234 -6.70 7.07 3.45
C VAL A 234 -6.57 5.72 4.17
N SER A 235 -7.68 5.00 4.30
CA SER A 235 -7.69 3.61 4.74
C SER A 235 -7.53 2.71 3.52
N MET A 236 -6.48 1.91 3.52
CA MET A 236 -6.21 0.88 2.53
C MET A 236 -6.95 -0.40 2.92
N VAL A 237 -7.57 -1.04 1.94
CA VAL A 237 -8.42 -2.21 2.15
C VAL A 237 -7.89 -3.35 1.31
N SER A 238 -7.61 -4.48 1.95
CA SER A 238 -7.19 -5.71 1.28
C SER A 238 -8.42 -6.47 0.76
N CYS A 239 -8.35 -7.04 -0.43
CA CYS A 239 -9.48 -7.68 -1.09
C CYS A 239 -9.62 -9.19 -0.81
N ASN A 240 -8.71 -9.79 -0.04
CA ASN A 240 -8.68 -11.22 0.23
C ASN A 240 -8.50 -11.51 1.73
N ASP A 241 -8.88 -12.71 2.15
CA ASP A 241 -8.39 -13.36 3.37
C ASP A 241 -7.00 -13.97 3.13
N ASP A 242 -6.23 -14.23 4.19
CA ASP A 242 -4.93 -14.90 4.08
C ASP A 242 -5.10 -16.42 3.86
N TRP A 243 -5.41 -16.82 2.63
CA TRP A 243 -5.60 -18.24 2.31
C TRP A 243 -4.35 -19.09 2.49
N ILE A 244 -3.16 -18.51 2.55
CA ILE A 244 -1.93 -19.27 2.83
C ILE A 244 -1.62 -19.33 4.33
N TRP A 245 -2.47 -18.79 5.20
CA TRP A 245 -2.32 -18.90 6.66
C TRP A 245 -2.19 -20.35 7.14
N GLU A 246 -3.00 -21.24 6.57
CA GLU A 246 -3.03 -22.66 6.93
C GLU A 246 -1.74 -23.42 6.56
N THR A 247 -0.86 -22.84 5.75
CA THR A 247 0.43 -23.44 5.38
C THR A 247 1.38 -23.62 6.57
N MET A 248 1.13 -22.93 7.70
CA MET A 248 1.88 -23.12 8.94
C MET A 248 1.52 -24.42 9.67
N THR A 249 0.34 -24.98 9.40
CA THR A 249 -0.15 -26.17 10.10
C THR A 249 0.66 -27.41 9.74
N LYS A 250 0.82 -28.34 10.69
CA LYS A 250 1.53 -29.61 10.43
C LYS A 250 0.87 -30.42 9.31
N GLU A 251 -0.46 -30.40 9.25
CA GLU A 251 -1.22 -31.13 8.24
C GLU A 251 -0.89 -30.66 6.83
N VAL A 252 -1.01 -29.37 6.56
CA VAL A 252 -0.73 -28.81 5.22
C VAL A 252 0.74 -29.02 4.85
N ARG A 253 1.68 -28.77 5.78
CA ARG A 253 3.12 -28.99 5.52
C ARG A 253 3.45 -30.44 5.18
N SER A 254 2.77 -31.41 5.80
CA SER A 254 3.00 -32.84 5.55
C SER A 254 2.50 -33.33 4.19
N LYS A 255 1.60 -32.58 3.54
CA LYS A 255 0.96 -32.93 2.26
C LYS A 255 1.43 -32.02 1.10
N TRP A 256 2.49 -31.24 1.32
CA TRP A 256 2.94 -30.25 0.36
C TRP A 256 3.39 -30.87 -0.97
N SER A 257 2.98 -30.24 -2.07
CA SER A 257 3.27 -30.64 -3.45
C SER A 257 3.16 -29.43 -4.38
N GLU A 258 3.70 -29.55 -5.60
CA GLU A 258 3.58 -28.49 -6.62
C GLU A 258 2.12 -28.32 -7.07
N GLU A 259 1.33 -29.40 -7.09
CA GLU A 259 -0.11 -29.34 -7.32
C GLU A 259 -0.82 -28.50 -6.25
N LEU A 260 -0.37 -28.61 -4.99
CA LEU A 260 -0.91 -27.81 -3.90
C LEU A 260 -0.49 -26.34 -4.03
N VAL A 261 0.75 -26.03 -4.43
CA VAL A 261 1.18 -24.65 -4.78
C VAL A 261 0.20 -24.03 -5.77
N SER A 262 -0.03 -24.73 -6.88
CA SER A 262 -0.93 -24.25 -7.94
C SER A 262 -2.34 -24.06 -7.44
N ALA A 263 -2.87 -24.99 -6.63
CA ALA A 263 -4.22 -24.91 -6.09
C ALA A 263 -4.42 -23.70 -5.15
N TYR A 264 -3.41 -23.33 -4.35
CA TYR A 264 -3.48 -22.07 -3.59
C TYR A 264 -3.34 -20.85 -4.49
N ALA A 265 -2.43 -20.89 -5.47
CA ALA A 265 -2.27 -19.79 -6.42
C ALA A 265 -3.56 -19.53 -7.21
N ASP A 266 -4.31 -20.57 -7.58
CA ASP A 266 -5.60 -20.48 -8.27
C ASP A 266 -6.65 -19.67 -7.49
N LYS A 267 -6.57 -19.62 -6.15
CA LYS A 267 -7.44 -18.77 -5.32
C LYS A 267 -7.20 -17.27 -5.62
N TYR A 268 -5.97 -16.88 -5.93
CA TYR A 268 -5.61 -15.51 -6.31
C TYR A 268 -5.80 -15.26 -7.81
N VAL A 269 -5.14 -16.07 -8.63
CA VAL A 269 -5.12 -16.00 -10.10
C VAL A 269 -4.97 -17.42 -10.64
N SER A 270 -5.93 -17.90 -11.43
CA SER A 270 -5.84 -19.20 -12.08
C SER A 270 -4.69 -19.29 -13.07
N SER A 271 -4.25 -20.51 -13.39
CA SER A 271 -3.15 -20.73 -14.36
C SER A 271 -3.41 -20.17 -15.76
N ASP A 272 -4.67 -19.91 -16.12
CA ASP A 272 -5.06 -19.26 -17.38
C ASP A 272 -5.39 -17.76 -17.24
N GLY A 273 -5.32 -17.21 -16.02
CA GLY A 273 -5.53 -15.79 -15.72
C GLY A 273 -6.98 -15.32 -15.82
N ARG A 274 -7.94 -16.25 -15.90
CA ARG A 274 -9.36 -15.94 -16.13
C ARG A 274 -10.22 -15.96 -14.87
N SER A 275 -9.72 -16.50 -13.77
CA SER A 275 -10.44 -16.60 -12.50
C SER A 275 -9.50 -16.43 -11.31
N GLY A 276 -10.07 -16.47 -10.11
CA GLY A 276 -9.39 -16.15 -8.86
C GLY A 276 -9.72 -14.74 -8.41
N ARG A 277 -9.59 -14.49 -7.11
CA ARG A 277 -10.09 -13.26 -6.48
C ARG A 277 -9.49 -11.99 -7.07
N LEU A 278 -8.19 -12.00 -7.38
CA LEU A 278 -7.53 -10.81 -7.94
C LEU A 278 -8.06 -10.49 -9.33
N VAL A 279 -8.45 -11.51 -10.11
CA VAL A 279 -9.09 -11.35 -11.42
C VAL A 279 -10.50 -10.79 -11.27
N GLU A 280 -11.28 -11.31 -10.31
CA GLU A 280 -12.65 -10.83 -10.06
C GLU A 280 -12.71 -9.34 -9.72
N VAL A 281 -11.84 -8.88 -8.81
CA VAL A 281 -11.80 -7.45 -8.42
C VAL A 281 -11.22 -6.59 -9.55
N LEU A 282 -10.22 -7.10 -10.29
CA LEU A 282 -9.65 -6.43 -11.44
C LEU A 282 -10.68 -6.22 -12.56
N ASP A 283 -11.47 -7.24 -12.88
CA ASP A 283 -12.51 -7.21 -13.91
C ASP A 283 -13.64 -6.24 -13.54
N ALA A 284 -13.91 -6.05 -12.25
CA ALA A 284 -14.87 -5.08 -11.74
C ALA A 284 -14.35 -3.63 -11.74
N GLY A 285 -13.09 -3.39 -12.14
CA GLY A 285 -12.48 -2.06 -12.15
C GLY A 285 -12.07 -1.57 -10.77
N SER A 286 -11.76 -2.49 -9.85
CA SER A 286 -11.28 -2.18 -8.51
C SER A 286 -9.80 -1.82 -8.47
N TYR A 287 -9.37 -1.19 -7.37
CA TYR A 287 -8.00 -1.32 -6.90
C TYR A 287 -7.73 -2.74 -6.40
N VAL A 288 -6.52 -3.25 -6.62
CA VAL A 288 -6.14 -4.62 -6.23
C VAL A 288 -5.10 -4.57 -5.11
N ALA A 289 -5.53 -4.45 -3.86
CA ALA A 289 -4.67 -4.68 -2.70
C ALA A 289 -4.94 -6.06 -2.12
N PHE A 290 -3.89 -6.81 -1.82
CA PHE A 290 -4.01 -8.13 -1.22
C PHE A 290 -2.88 -8.37 -0.23
N HIS A 291 -3.12 -9.26 0.72
CA HIS A 291 -2.25 -9.42 1.88
C HIS A 291 -1.96 -10.87 2.23
N THR A 292 -0.86 -11.02 2.96
CA THR A 292 -0.48 -12.22 3.71
C THR A 292 0.45 -11.83 4.86
N HIS A 293 0.85 -12.80 5.66
CA HIS A 293 1.69 -12.58 6.83
C HIS A 293 3.07 -13.21 6.65
N TRP A 294 4.06 -12.63 7.32
CA TRP A 294 5.44 -13.10 7.34
C TRP A 294 5.54 -14.58 7.76
N ASN A 295 4.70 -14.98 8.70
CA ASN A 295 4.65 -16.31 9.29
C ASN A 295 4.06 -17.34 8.34
N SER A 296 3.00 -16.98 7.60
CA SER A 296 2.39 -17.86 6.61
C SER A 296 3.29 -18.05 5.40
N MET A 297 4.02 -17.01 4.97
CA MET A 297 5.07 -17.17 3.96
C MET A 297 6.23 -18.06 4.42
N PHE A 298 6.67 -17.92 5.68
CA PHE A 298 7.74 -18.75 6.25
C PHE A 298 7.31 -20.20 6.50
N SER A 299 6.04 -20.42 6.81
CA SER A 299 5.42 -21.73 7.05
C SER A 299 6.22 -22.60 8.02
N ASN A 300 6.63 -22.05 9.16
CA ASN A 300 7.46 -22.75 10.16
C ASN A 300 8.71 -23.42 9.55
N GLY A 301 9.41 -22.72 8.64
CA GLY A 301 10.64 -23.17 7.99
C GLY A 301 10.45 -23.92 6.67
N ALA A 302 9.22 -24.31 6.32
CA ALA A 302 8.94 -25.00 5.06
C ALA A 302 8.91 -24.05 3.84
N LYS A 303 8.77 -22.73 4.08
CA LYS A 303 8.73 -21.67 3.06
C LYS A 303 7.67 -21.89 1.98
N ILE A 304 6.58 -22.55 2.36
CA ILE A 304 5.52 -22.98 1.47
C ILE A 304 4.74 -21.78 0.95
N GLY A 305 4.34 -20.87 1.84
CA GLY A 305 3.60 -19.67 1.47
C GLY A 305 4.41 -18.78 0.52
N LEU A 306 5.73 -18.67 0.71
CA LEU A 306 6.59 -17.93 -0.24
C LEU A 306 6.58 -18.55 -1.65
N ARG A 307 6.55 -19.89 -1.76
CA ARG A 307 6.42 -20.56 -3.07
C ARG A 307 5.08 -20.27 -3.74
N VAL A 308 3.98 -20.28 -2.97
CA VAL A 308 2.67 -19.86 -3.48
C VAL A 308 2.74 -18.42 -3.98
N MET A 309 3.29 -17.50 -3.19
CA MET A 309 3.38 -16.10 -3.58
C MET A 309 4.23 -15.89 -4.84
N ARG A 310 5.34 -16.63 -4.98
CA ARG A 310 6.14 -16.61 -6.21
C ARG A 310 5.32 -17.01 -7.44
N GLU A 311 4.54 -18.09 -7.35
CA GLU A 311 3.64 -18.53 -8.43
C GLU A 311 2.56 -17.47 -8.73
N VAL A 312 1.94 -16.88 -7.69
CA VAL A 312 0.96 -15.80 -7.85
C VAL A 312 1.58 -14.59 -8.56
N PHE A 313 2.77 -14.15 -8.18
CA PHE A 313 3.46 -13.03 -8.82
C PHE A 313 3.81 -13.35 -10.28
N GLY A 314 4.27 -14.57 -10.57
CA GLY A 314 4.54 -15.02 -11.94
C GLY A 314 3.29 -15.01 -12.82
N ARG A 315 2.13 -15.41 -12.28
CA ARG A 315 0.84 -15.32 -12.99
C ARG A 315 0.39 -13.89 -13.19
N ILE A 316 0.53 -13.02 -12.18
CA ILE A 316 0.21 -11.59 -12.33
C ILE A 316 1.05 -10.97 -13.44
N ASP A 317 2.37 -11.20 -13.44
CA ASP A 317 3.27 -10.63 -14.44
C ASP A 317 2.93 -11.11 -15.85
N SER A 318 2.83 -12.43 -16.05
CA SER A 318 2.65 -13.04 -17.36
C SER A 318 1.22 -12.93 -17.93
N LEU A 319 0.19 -12.94 -17.08
CA LEU A 319 -1.21 -13.01 -17.50
C LEU A 319 -1.96 -11.69 -17.31
N LEU A 320 -1.58 -10.87 -16.32
CA LEU A 320 -2.28 -9.64 -15.96
C LEU A 320 -1.44 -8.36 -16.16
N GLY A 321 -0.13 -8.47 -16.46
CA GLY A 321 0.82 -7.35 -16.45
C GLY A 321 0.50 -6.17 -17.37
N SER A 322 -0.29 -6.40 -18.44
CA SER A 322 -0.77 -5.32 -19.31
C SER A 322 -1.93 -4.51 -18.69
N ARG A 323 -2.68 -5.12 -17.77
CA ARG A 323 -3.88 -4.56 -17.12
C ARG A 323 -3.59 -3.90 -15.78
N VAL A 324 -2.51 -4.31 -15.11
CA VAL A 324 -2.16 -3.85 -13.77
C VAL A 324 -0.88 -3.04 -13.73
N GLN A 325 -0.67 -2.31 -12.64
CA GLN A 325 0.62 -1.71 -12.33
C GLN A 325 0.91 -1.72 -10.83
N TRP A 326 2.10 -2.21 -10.48
CA TRP A 326 2.57 -2.20 -9.11
C TRP A 326 2.74 -0.76 -8.61
N MET A 327 2.08 -0.45 -7.49
CA MET A 327 2.18 0.84 -6.82
C MET A 327 2.43 0.65 -5.32
N LYS A 328 3.13 1.62 -4.73
CA LYS A 328 3.23 1.78 -3.28
C LYS A 328 1.91 2.31 -2.72
N PHE A 329 1.59 2.00 -1.47
CA PHE A 329 0.38 2.50 -0.84
C PHE A 329 0.44 4.01 -0.61
N SER A 330 1.61 4.58 -0.35
CA SER A 330 1.81 6.02 -0.28
C SER A 330 1.46 6.74 -1.59
N ASP A 331 1.81 6.16 -2.74
CA ASP A 331 1.43 6.68 -4.05
C ASP A 331 -0.09 6.58 -4.27
N VAL A 332 -0.70 5.46 -3.88
CA VAL A 332 -2.16 5.24 -3.95
C VAL A 332 -2.90 6.22 -3.04
N ALA A 333 -2.38 6.51 -1.84
CA ALA A 333 -2.95 7.46 -0.91
C ALA A 333 -2.95 8.88 -1.49
N MET A 334 -1.83 9.30 -2.08
CA MET A 334 -1.70 10.59 -2.75
C MET A 334 -2.65 10.69 -3.96
N LEU A 335 -2.75 9.64 -4.77
CA LEU A 335 -3.67 9.60 -5.90
C LEU A 335 -5.14 9.66 -5.46
N THR A 336 -5.50 8.95 -4.39
CA THR A 336 -6.84 8.96 -3.81
C THR A 336 -7.20 10.35 -3.32
N ALA A 337 -6.31 11.00 -2.55
CA ALA A 337 -6.51 12.35 -2.04
C ALA A 337 -6.59 13.40 -3.16
N ALA A 338 -5.71 13.31 -4.15
CA ALA A 338 -5.71 14.20 -5.30
C ALA A 338 -7.00 14.06 -6.11
N SER A 339 -7.41 12.82 -6.43
CA SER A 339 -8.62 12.54 -7.20
C SER A 339 -9.89 13.01 -6.49
N ALA A 340 -9.99 12.77 -5.18
CA ALA A 340 -11.16 13.16 -4.39
C ALA A 340 -11.31 14.67 -4.20
N SER A 341 -10.22 15.43 -4.33
CA SER A 341 -10.21 16.89 -4.14
C SER A 341 -10.03 17.68 -5.44
N LEU A 342 -9.95 16.98 -6.58
CA LEU A 342 -9.69 17.56 -7.88
C LEU A 342 -10.88 18.42 -8.33
N ASN A 343 -10.63 19.72 -8.48
CA ASN A 343 -11.54 20.62 -9.18
C ASN A 343 -11.02 20.85 -10.60
N VAL A 344 -11.90 20.82 -11.59
CA VAL A 344 -11.52 20.94 -13.00
C VAL A 344 -12.23 22.12 -13.62
N LYS A 345 -11.46 23.01 -14.23
CA LYS A 345 -11.99 24.11 -15.04
C LYS A 345 -11.55 23.92 -16.48
N ALA A 346 -12.51 24.04 -17.40
CA ALA A 346 -12.30 23.88 -18.82
C ALA A 346 -12.59 25.20 -19.53
N ALA A 347 -11.73 25.62 -20.45
CA ALA A 347 -11.94 26.83 -21.25
C ALA A 347 -11.42 26.65 -22.68
N GLU A 348 -12.24 27.04 -23.66
CA GLU A 348 -11.79 27.15 -25.06
C GLU A 348 -10.93 28.40 -25.22
N LYS A 349 -9.69 28.25 -25.70
CA LYS A 349 -8.75 29.34 -25.95
C LYS A 349 -7.91 29.07 -27.19
N GLY A 350 -7.95 29.99 -28.16
CA GLY A 350 -7.06 29.98 -29.31
C GLY A 350 -7.19 28.75 -30.22
N GLY A 351 -8.41 28.25 -30.42
CA GLY A 351 -8.67 27.07 -31.27
C GLY A 351 -8.32 25.73 -30.61
N GLY A 352 -8.35 25.67 -29.28
CA GLY A 352 -8.07 24.47 -28.49
C GLY A 352 -8.63 24.59 -27.07
N LEU A 353 -8.45 23.54 -26.26
CA LEU A 353 -8.98 23.46 -24.89
C LEU A 353 -7.87 23.61 -23.87
N VAL A 354 -8.15 24.34 -22.80
CA VAL A 354 -7.30 24.39 -21.61
C VAL A 354 -8.06 23.76 -20.45
N LEU A 355 -7.42 22.81 -19.76
CA LEU A 355 -7.88 22.21 -18.52
C LEU A 355 -7.01 22.68 -17.36
N GLU A 356 -7.61 23.31 -16.37
CA GLU A 356 -6.98 23.58 -15.07
C GLU A 356 -7.38 22.47 -14.08
N LEU A 357 -6.39 21.79 -13.52
CA LEU A 357 -6.51 20.65 -12.61
C LEU A 357 -6.11 21.10 -11.19
N ASP A 358 -7.09 21.56 -10.41
CA ASP A 358 -6.86 22.21 -9.12
C ASP A 358 -7.06 21.24 -7.93
N THR A 359 -5.95 20.78 -7.37
CA THR A 359 -5.88 19.99 -6.13
C THR A 359 -4.66 20.42 -5.31
N PRO A 360 -4.74 20.45 -3.96
CA PRO A 360 -3.59 20.77 -3.12
C PRO A 360 -2.57 19.61 -3.02
N PHE A 361 -2.88 18.43 -3.56
CA PHE A 361 -2.06 17.24 -3.41
C PHE A 361 -1.20 17.03 -4.66
N PRO A 362 0.14 17.06 -4.56
CA PRO A 362 1.00 16.69 -5.68
C PRO A 362 0.78 15.21 -6.00
N CYS A 363 0.46 14.90 -7.25
CA CYS A 363 0.15 13.54 -7.66
C CYS A 363 0.79 13.25 -9.02
N ARG A 364 1.46 12.10 -9.09
CA ARG A 364 1.99 11.57 -10.35
C ARG A 364 0.94 10.67 -10.98
N ASN A 365 0.93 10.66 -12.30
CA ASN A 365 0.10 9.78 -13.11
C ASN A 365 -1.41 9.95 -12.89
N LEU A 366 -1.85 11.14 -12.45
CA LEU A 366 -3.27 11.48 -12.46
C LEU A 366 -3.74 11.36 -13.90
N THR A 367 -4.65 10.43 -14.15
CA THR A 367 -5.17 10.15 -15.48
C THR A 367 -6.61 10.60 -15.53
N VAL A 368 -6.91 11.42 -16.53
CA VAL A 368 -8.24 11.97 -16.73
C VAL A 368 -8.62 11.83 -18.19
N SER A 369 -9.91 11.84 -18.47
CA SER A 369 -10.40 11.73 -19.84
C SER A 369 -11.61 12.62 -20.07
N PHE A 370 -11.80 13.04 -21.32
CA PHE A 370 -12.94 13.86 -21.71
C PHE A 370 -13.33 13.66 -23.17
N ARG A 371 -14.61 13.84 -23.50
CA ARG A 371 -15.07 13.79 -24.90
C ARG A 371 -14.59 15.00 -25.69
N ARG A 372 -14.03 14.72 -26.86
CA ARG A 372 -13.70 15.69 -27.91
C ARG A 372 -13.63 14.98 -29.25
N GLU A 373 -14.46 15.41 -30.19
CA GLU A 373 -14.49 14.87 -31.56
C GLU A 373 -13.39 15.47 -32.44
N GLU A 374 -13.02 16.73 -32.20
CA GLU A 374 -11.93 17.40 -32.89
C GLU A 374 -10.59 16.72 -32.60
N LYS A 375 -9.78 16.51 -33.63
CA LYS A 375 -8.49 15.85 -33.49
C LYS A 375 -7.51 16.76 -32.73
N VAL A 376 -7.01 16.25 -31.61
CA VAL A 376 -5.88 16.86 -30.89
C VAL A 376 -4.60 16.63 -31.70
N LYS A 377 -3.81 17.67 -31.87
CA LYS A 377 -2.50 17.61 -32.54
C LYS A 377 -1.35 17.64 -31.54
N GLU A 378 -1.49 18.45 -30.50
CA GLU A 378 -0.44 18.68 -29.51
C GLU A 378 -1.07 18.92 -28.14
N ALA A 379 -0.34 18.54 -27.09
CA ALA A 379 -0.72 18.83 -25.72
C ALA A 379 0.50 19.31 -24.91
N PHE A 380 0.28 20.26 -23.99
CA PHE A 380 1.32 20.88 -23.18
C PHE A 380 0.87 20.99 -21.73
N LEU A 381 1.77 20.69 -20.79
CA LEU A 381 1.60 20.87 -19.35
C LEU A 381 2.32 22.13 -18.91
N SER A 382 1.68 23.00 -18.13
CA SER A 382 2.34 24.15 -17.53
C SER A 382 1.84 24.40 -16.10
N ARG A 383 2.55 25.25 -15.35
CA ARG A 383 2.02 25.81 -14.11
C ARG A 383 1.06 26.94 -14.45
N SER A 384 -0.13 26.94 -13.84
CA SER A 384 -1.17 27.95 -14.06
C SER A 384 -0.57 29.37 -14.02
N GLY A 385 -0.84 30.14 -15.07
CA GLY A 385 -0.34 31.51 -15.24
C GLY A 385 1.11 31.65 -15.75
N LYS A 386 1.84 30.56 -16.03
CA LYS A 386 3.25 30.58 -16.50
C LYS A 386 3.45 29.87 -17.83
N ARG A 387 2.89 30.46 -18.90
CA ARG A 387 2.94 29.90 -20.26
C ARG A 387 4.36 29.80 -20.85
N SER A 388 5.33 30.53 -20.32
CA SER A 388 6.74 30.45 -20.74
C SER A 388 7.39 29.10 -20.42
N ASP A 389 6.76 28.29 -19.55
CA ASP A 389 7.34 27.06 -19.00
C ASP A 389 6.55 25.81 -19.48
N GLU A 390 5.95 25.87 -20.67
CA GLU A 390 5.19 24.75 -21.25
C GLU A 390 6.09 23.52 -21.50
N ILE A 391 5.67 22.38 -20.95
CA ILE A 391 6.31 21.07 -21.10
C ILE A 391 5.47 20.25 -22.10
N PRO A 392 6.02 19.80 -23.24
CA PRO A 392 5.29 18.95 -24.17
C PRO A 392 4.82 17.64 -23.51
N ILE A 393 3.57 17.27 -23.76
CA ILE A 393 2.99 15.97 -23.38
C ILE A 393 2.98 15.11 -24.64
N SER A 394 3.64 13.95 -24.58
CA SER A 394 3.82 13.10 -25.76
C SER A 394 2.53 12.34 -26.10
N GLU A 395 2.21 12.19 -27.39
CA GLU A 395 1.15 11.27 -27.81
C GLU A 395 1.64 9.83 -27.61
N ALA A 396 0.86 9.00 -26.93
CA ALA A 396 1.13 7.58 -26.77
C ALA A 396 0.90 6.88 -28.12
N GLY A 397 1.76 5.92 -28.46
CA GLY A 397 1.68 5.20 -29.72
C GLY A 397 0.33 4.51 -29.96
N ASP A 398 -0.06 4.43 -31.24
CA ASP A 398 -1.32 3.82 -31.66
C ASP A 398 -1.50 2.40 -31.11
N GLY A 399 -2.71 2.09 -30.63
CA GLY A 399 -3.07 0.77 -30.11
C GLY A 399 -2.55 0.45 -28.70
N ILE A 400 -1.77 1.33 -28.08
CA ILE A 400 -1.32 1.15 -26.70
C ILE A 400 -2.51 1.39 -25.76
N GLY A 401 -3.00 0.34 -25.11
CA GLY A 401 -4.09 0.39 -24.12
C GLY A 401 -3.70 1.00 -22.77
N ARG A 402 -2.57 1.70 -22.68
CA ARG A 402 -1.98 2.28 -21.46
C ARG A 402 -1.32 3.61 -21.75
N LEU A 403 -1.11 4.43 -20.72
CA LEU A 403 -0.39 5.70 -20.80
C LEU A 403 0.85 5.66 -19.91
N ASP A 404 1.89 6.42 -20.27
CA ASP A 404 3.00 6.75 -19.38
C ASP A 404 2.83 8.15 -18.78
N SER A 405 3.68 8.53 -17.84
CA SER A 405 3.62 9.86 -17.21
C SER A 405 3.81 10.98 -18.24
N ASN A 406 2.92 11.97 -18.26
CA ASN A 406 2.90 13.07 -19.23
C ASN A 406 2.75 12.58 -20.68
N THR A 407 1.81 11.66 -20.88
CA THR A 407 1.37 11.21 -22.21
C THR A 407 -0.13 11.35 -22.39
N TRP A 408 -0.59 11.40 -23.63
CA TRP A 408 -2.01 11.45 -23.98
C TRP A 408 -2.32 10.56 -25.19
N THR A 409 -3.59 10.19 -25.38
CA THR A 409 -4.08 9.53 -26.60
C THR A 409 -5.52 9.95 -26.86
N GLN A 410 -5.97 9.88 -28.10
CA GLN A 410 -7.37 10.12 -28.47
C GLN A 410 -7.93 8.92 -29.22
N ARG A 411 -9.03 8.36 -28.71
CA ARG A 411 -9.72 7.22 -29.33
C ARG A 411 -11.23 7.37 -29.18
N ASN A 412 -11.96 7.07 -30.25
CA ASN A 412 -13.44 7.09 -30.26
C ASN A 412 -14.04 8.39 -29.71
N GLY A 413 -13.54 9.54 -30.17
CA GLY A 413 -14.04 10.86 -29.73
C GLY A 413 -13.73 11.19 -28.27
N ARG A 414 -12.78 10.49 -27.62
CA ARG A 414 -12.37 10.74 -26.23
C ARG A 414 -10.86 10.88 -26.12
N VAL A 415 -10.43 11.94 -25.44
CA VAL A 415 -9.02 12.19 -25.10
C VAL A 415 -8.76 11.62 -23.72
N TYR A 416 -7.65 10.91 -23.56
CA TYR A 416 -7.12 10.42 -22.29
C TYR A 416 -5.77 11.08 -22.08
N VAL A 417 -5.53 11.65 -20.91
CA VAL A 417 -4.27 12.31 -20.57
C VAL A 417 -3.81 11.89 -19.19
N CYS A 418 -2.54 11.55 -19.07
CA CYS A 418 -1.87 11.19 -17.82
C CYS A 418 -0.84 12.26 -17.50
N VAL A 419 -0.95 12.93 -16.35
CA VAL A 419 -0.08 14.06 -15.97
C VAL A 419 0.59 13.89 -14.62
N ASP A 420 1.73 14.55 -14.45
CA ASP A 420 2.41 14.72 -13.18
C ASP A 420 2.16 16.13 -12.63
N LEU A 421 1.29 16.23 -11.62
CA LEU A 421 0.87 17.51 -11.05
C LEU A 421 1.99 18.26 -10.32
N SER A 422 3.12 17.60 -10.03
CA SER A 422 4.29 18.29 -9.48
C SER A 422 4.97 19.21 -10.51
N LYS A 423 4.76 18.94 -11.80
CA LYS A 423 5.36 19.68 -12.93
C LYS A 423 4.45 20.82 -13.41
N GLY A 424 3.13 20.64 -13.33
CA GLY A 424 2.16 21.64 -13.73
C GLY A 424 0.74 21.19 -13.43
N ASN A 425 -0.20 22.13 -13.49
CA ASN A 425 -1.61 21.90 -13.19
C ASN A 425 -2.54 22.44 -14.29
N GLU A 426 -1.98 22.97 -15.38
CA GLU A 426 -2.75 23.40 -16.55
C GLU A 426 -2.33 22.57 -17.77
N VAL A 427 -3.29 21.94 -18.44
CA VAL A 427 -3.08 21.16 -19.66
C VAL A 427 -3.75 21.85 -20.83
N ARG A 428 -2.96 22.26 -21.82
CA ARG A 428 -3.43 22.88 -23.05
C ARG A 428 -3.39 21.88 -24.20
N PHE A 429 -4.51 21.71 -24.87
CA PHE A 429 -4.68 20.89 -26.08
C PHE A 429 -4.85 21.79 -27.29
N VAL A 430 -4.07 21.56 -28.34
CA VAL A 430 -4.22 22.21 -29.65
C VAL A 430 -5.03 21.28 -30.55
N THR A 431 -6.11 21.78 -31.14
CA THR A 431 -6.94 21.02 -32.07
C THR A 431 -6.81 21.52 -33.51
N SER A 432 -7.22 20.66 -34.44
CA SER A 432 -7.19 20.91 -35.89
C SER A 432 -8.20 21.93 -36.37
#